data_AF-A0A8J5I9J9-F1
#
_entry.id   AF-A0A8J5I9J9-F1
#
_cell.length_a   1.000
_cell.length_b   1.000
_cell.length_c   1.000
_cell.angle_alpha   90.00
_cell.angle_beta   90.00
_cell.angle_gamma   90.00
#
_symmetry.space_group_name_H-M   'P 1'
#
loop_
_entity.id
_entity.type
_entity.pdbx_description
1 polymer ?
#
loop_
_entity_poly.entity_id
_entity_poly.type
_entity_poly.pdbx_seq_one_letter_code
_entity_poly.pdbx_strand_id
1 'polypeptide(L)'
;MRTMFENFPEVLFIDATHATNVSNYKCFSFMIQDAVGKGQHVQHCLLENERKETLRIARQQFKEGCPAYDSITVIIIDKDVTELAVVENEFPGARALLCHFHVAKYLQEEVSKEEYNLSA
;
A
#
# COMPACT_ATOMS: atom_id res chain seq x y z
N MET A 1 0.98 -5.66 17.15
CA MET A 1 0.95 -4.87 15.90
C MET A 1 1.12 -3.39 16.19
N ARG A 2 0.31 -2.76 17.06
CA ARG A 2 0.47 -1.34 17.45
C ARG A 2 1.87 -0.98 17.94
N THR A 3 2.45 -1.81 18.81
CA THR A 3 3.84 -1.63 19.30
C THR A 3 4.90 -1.70 18.20
N MET A 4 4.66 -2.46 17.11
CA MET A 4 5.60 -2.47 15.99
C MET A 4 5.54 -1.16 15.20
N PHE A 5 4.34 -0.64 14.99
CA PHE A 5 4.15 0.66 14.35
C PHE A 5 4.77 1.79 15.19
N GLU A 6 4.57 1.77 16.51
CA GLU A 6 5.14 2.78 17.42
C GLU A 6 6.68 2.83 17.39
N ASN A 7 7.34 1.69 17.16
CA ASN A 7 8.80 1.62 17.10
C ASN A 7 9.36 2.00 15.71
N PHE A 8 8.58 1.85 14.65
CA PHE A 8 9.03 2.03 13.26
C PHE A 8 7.94 2.70 12.39
N PRO A 9 7.49 3.92 12.70
CA PRO A 9 6.37 4.55 12.01
C PRO A 9 6.74 5.18 10.66
N GLU A 10 8.03 5.31 10.34
CA GLU A 10 8.51 6.25 9.31
C GLU A 10 8.11 5.85 7.89
N VAL A 11 8.05 4.54 7.61
CA VAL A 11 7.78 3.96 6.30
C VAL A 11 6.58 3.03 6.37
N LEU A 12 5.56 3.34 5.59
CA LEU A 12 4.33 2.55 5.49
C LEU A 12 4.15 2.03 4.06
N PHE A 13 4.00 0.72 3.91
CA PHE A 13 3.60 0.06 2.67
C PHE A 13 2.10 -0.19 2.69
N ILE A 14 1.45 0.12 1.58
CA ILE A 14 0.03 -0.09 1.36
C ILE A 14 -0.14 -0.85 0.06
N ASP A 15 -0.87 -1.97 0.12
CA ASP A 15 -1.15 -2.79 -1.07
C ASP A 15 -2.47 -3.55 -0.93
N ALA A 16 -3.09 -3.85 -2.08
CA ALA A 16 -4.29 -4.65 -2.20
C ALA A 16 -4.01 -5.96 -2.95
N THR A 17 -4.30 -7.09 -2.32
CA THR A 17 -4.23 -8.40 -2.98
C THR A 17 -5.61 -8.85 -3.42
N HIS A 18 -5.73 -9.22 -4.70
CA HIS A 18 -6.96 -9.71 -5.32
C HIS A 18 -7.07 -11.24 -5.26
N ALA A 19 -8.25 -11.76 -5.60
CA ALA A 19 -8.53 -13.20 -5.69
C ALA A 19 -8.21 -14.00 -4.41
N THR A 20 -8.35 -13.38 -3.24
CA THR A 20 -8.00 -14.00 -1.95
C THR A 20 -9.09 -14.94 -1.39
N ASN A 21 -10.32 -14.86 -1.92
CA ASN A 21 -11.46 -15.64 -1.45
C ASN A 21 -12.52 -15.81 -2.55
N VAL A 22 -13.43 -16.77 -2.35
CA VAL A 22 -14.53 -17.10 -3.30
C VAL A 22 -15.52 -15.96 -3.51
N SER A 23 -15.62 -15.04 -2.56
CA SER A 23 -16.52 -13.89 -2.60
C SER A 23 -15.86 -12.64 -3.21
N ASN A 24 -14.63 -12.76 -3.72
CA ASN A 24 -13.88 -11.71 -4.40
C ASN A 24 -13.62 -10.43 -3.58
N TYR A 25 -13.58 -10.53 -2.25
CA TYR A 25 -13.06 -9.43 -1.42
C TYR A 25 -11.56 -9.23 -1.66
N LYS A 26 -11.10 -7.99 -1.63
CA LYS A 26 -9.68 -7.63 -1.69
C LYS A 26 -9.08 -7.64 -0.29
N CYS A 27 -7.88 -8.19 -0.13
CA CYS A 27 -7.12 -8.09 1.11
C CYS A 27 -6.24 -6.84 1.03
N PHE A 28 -6.64 -5.79 1.73
CA PHE A 28 -5.92 -4.53 1.79
C PHE A 28 -5.05 -4.49 3.05
N SER A 29 -3.76 -4.24 2.89
CA SER A 29 -2.78 -4.44 3.96
C SER A 29 -1.95 -3.19 4.20
N PHE A 30 -1.66 -2.95 5.48
CA PHE A 30 -0.72 -1.95 5.96
C PHE A 30 0.47 -2.68 6.56
N MET A 31 1.67 -2.32 6.13
CA MET A 31 2.91 -2.94 6.56
C MET A 31 3.95 -1.87 6.86
N ILE A 32 4.73 -2.03 7.93
CA ILE A 32 5.89 -1.17 8.23
C ILE A 32 7.19 -1.87 7.91
N GLN A 33 8.29 -1.13 7.86
CA GLN A 33 9.64 -1.68 7.80
C GLN A 33 10.28 -1.67 9.19
N ASP A 34 10.76 -2.81 9.68
CA ASP A 34 11.53 -2.86 10.93
C ASP A 34 13.00 -2.41 10.76
N ALA A 35 13.74 -2.36 11.86
CA ALA A 35 15.15 -1.94 11.91
C ALA A 35 16.10 -2.72 10.98
N VAL A 36 15.73 -3.95 10.56
CA VAL A 36 16.56 -4.78 9.67
C VAL A 36 16.03 -4.81 8.24
N GLY A 37 15.08 -3.94 7.91
CA GLY A 37 14.53 -3.83 6.56
C GLY A 37 13.43 -4.85 6.25
N LYS A 38 12.89 -5.56 7.24
CA LYS A 38 11.81 -6.54 6.99
C LYS A 38 10.44 -5.91 7.17
N GLY A 39 9.53 -6.30 6.28
CA GLY A 39 8.13 -5.93 6.33
C GLY A 39 7.41 -6.60 7.50
N GLN A 40 6.70 -5.83 8.32
CA GLN A 40 5.83 -6.32 9.38
C GLN A 40 4.41 -5.79 9.18
N HIS A 41 3.43 -6.69 9.09
CA HIS A 41 2.04 -6.28 8.95
C HIS A 41 1.51 -5.66 10.25
N VAL A 42 0.82 -4.53 10.11
CA VAL A 42 0.24 -3.78 11.23
C VAL A 42 -1.28 -3.74 11.18
N GLN A 43 -1.87 -3.85 9.99
CA GLN A 43 -3.32 -3.98 9.79
C GLN A 43 -3.63 -4.72 8.49
N HIS A 44 -4.70 -5.52 8.51
CA HIS A 44 -5.34 -6.08 7.33
C HIS A 44 -6.83 -5.72 7.33
N CYS A 45 -7.36 -5.47 6.14
CA CYS A 45 -8.76 -5.19 5.90
C CYS A 45 -9.25 -6.07 4.74
N LEU A 46 -10.46 -6.61 4.87
CA LEU A 46 -11.16 -7.23 3.75
C LEU A 46 -12.10 -6.19 3.14
N LEU A 47 -11.81 -5.77 1.92
CA LEU A 47 -12.56 -4.73 1.22
C LEU A 47 -13.44 -5.35 0.13
N GLU A 48 -14.72 -4.98 0.11
CA GLU A 48 -15.62 -5.36 -0.99
C GLU A 48 -15.17 -4.71 -2.30
N ASN A 49 -14.73 -3.45 -2.23
CA ASN A 49 -14.29 -2.65 -3.37
C ASN A 49 -13.20 -1.63 -2.98
N GLU A 50 -12.47 -1.15 -3.99
CA GLU A 50 -11.40 -0.15 -3.83
C GLU A 50 -11.89 1.26 -4.20
N ARG A 51 -13.18 1.55 -3.95
CA ARG A 51 -13.67 2.92 -4.11
C ARG A 51 -13.11 3.79 -3.00
N LYS A 52 -12.98 5.09 -3.31
CA LYS A 52 -12.49 6.14 -2.41
C LYS A 52 -13.04 6.01 -0.98
N GLU A 53 -14.35 5.81 -0.81
CA GLU A 53 -14.96 5.76 0.52
C GLU A 53 -14.57 4.52 1.32
N THR A 54 -14.52 3.35 0.69
CA THR A 54 -14.09 2.10 1.33
C THR A 54 -12.62 2.17 1.75
N LEU A 55 -11.77 2.73 0.88
CA LEU A 55 -10.36 2.98 1.13
C LEU A 55 -10.15 4.00 2.26
N ARG A 56 -10.98 5.04 2.33
CA ARG A 56 -10.97 6.05 3.41
C ARG A 56 -11.27 5.42 4.76
N ILE A 57 -12.31 4.57 4.84
CA ILE A 57 -12.68 3.87 6.09
C ILE A 57 -11.53 2.99 6.60
N ALA A 58 -10.88 2.21 5.73
CA ALA A 58 -9.76 1.36 6.12
C ALA A 58 -8.60 2.18 6.74
N ARG A 59 -8.31 3.37 6.18
CA ARG A 59 -7.27 4.28 6.68
C ARG A 59 -7.69 4.99 7.98
N GLN A 60 -8.96 5.36 8.11
CA GLN A 60 -9.50 5.92 9.36
C GLN A 60 -9.31 4.92 10.51
N GLN A 61 -9.67 3.66 10.30
CA GLN A 61 -9.47 2.60 11.28
C GLN A 61 -7.99 2.40 11.63
N PHE A 62 -7.10 2.53 10.64
CA PHE A 62 -5.66 2.48 10.88
C PHE A 62 -5.20 3.61 11.80
N LYS A 63 -5.62 4.86 11.55
CA LYS A 63 -5.28 6.02 12.39
C LYS A 63 -5.80 5.89 13.81
N GLU A 64 -7.03 5.40 13.98
CA GLU A 64 -7.60 5.11 15.30
C GLU A 64 -6.81 4.02 16.05
N GLY A 65 -6.31 3.03 15.32
CA GLY A 65 -5.49 1.95 15.86
C GLY A 65 -4.03 2.33 16.12
N CYS A 66 -3.50 3.33 15.41
CA CYS A 66 -2.10 3.73 15.40
C CYS A 66 -1.97 5.26 15.59
N PRO A 67 -2.04 5.78 16.83
CA PRO A 67 -2.07 7.22 17.10
C PRO A 67 -0.83 7.99 16.61
N ALA A 68 0.30 7.31 16.44
CA ALA A 68 1.53 7.89 15.90
C ALA A 68 1.55 8.00 14.37
N TYR A 69 0.41 7.87 13.68
CA TYR A 69 0.35 7.90 12.21
C TYR A 69 0.91 9.20 11.60
N ASP A 70 0.88 10.30 12.34
CA ASP A 70 1.49 11.58 11.91
C ASP A 70 3.03 11.51 11.82
N SER A 71 3.66 10.44 12.33
CA SER A 71 5.10 10.17 12.19
C SER A 71 5.47 9.47 10.88
N ILE A 72 4.48 9.10 10.06
CA ILE A 72 4.73 8.51 8.73
C ILE A 72 5.33 9.58 7.83
N THR A 73 6.50 9.30 7.30
CA THR A 73 7.22 10.21 6.39
C THR A 73 7.09 9.79 4.93
N VAL A 74 7.00 8.48 4.69
CA VAL A 74 6.94 7.90 3.36
C VAL A 74 5.87 6.82 3.32
N ILE A 75 5.05 6.86 2.27
CA ILE A 75 4.10 5.80 1.94
C ILE A 75 4.52 5.18 0.61
N ILE A 76 4.79 3.87 0.63
CA ILE A 76 5.06 3.09 -0.57
C ILE A 76 3.77 2.43 -1.03
N ILE A 77 3.37 2.69 -2.27
CA ILE A 77 2.08 2.25 -2.82
C ILE A 77 2.20 1.78 -4.27
N ASP A 78 1.24 0.97 -4.73
CA ASP A 78 1.11 0.68 -6.16
C ASP A 78 0.65 1.93 -6.97
N LYS A 79 0.65 1.83 -8.30
CA LYS A 79 0.35 2.91 -9.24
C LYS A 79 -1.14 3.31 -9.32
N ASP A 80 -2.01 2.76 -8.48
CA ASP A 80 -3.45 3.05 -8.56
C ASP A 80 -3.74 4.52 -8.24
N VAL A 81 -4.30 5.25 -9.21
CA VAL A 81 -4.59 6.68 -9.11
C VAL A 81 -5.62 7.00 -8.03
N THR A 82 -6.62 6.12 -7.85
CA THR A 82 -7.63 6.29 -6.81
C THR A 82 -6.99 6.15 -5.44
N GLU A 83 -6.15 5.13 -5.26
CA GLU A 83 -5.45 4.93 -3.99
C GLU A 83 -4.47 6.05 -3.69
N LEU A 84 -3.71 6.51 -4.69
CA LEU A 84 -2.77 7.62 -4.56
C LEU A 84 -3.48 8.89 -4.10
N ALA A 85 -4.58 9.27 -4.77
CA ALA A 85 -5.35 10.46 -4.41
C ALA A 85 -5.98 10.36 -3.00
N VAL A 86 -6.38 9.15 -2.58
CA VAL A 86 -6.85 8.90 -1.20
C VAL A 86 -5.69 9.05 -0.21
N VAL A 87 -4.51 8.50 -0.52
CA VAL A 87 -3.33 8.59 0.35
C VAL A 87 -2.88 10.02 0.55
N GLU A 88 -2.79 10.81 -0.52
CA GLU A 88 -2.41 12.22 -0.43
C GLU A 88 -3.39 13.05 0.43
N ASN A 89 -4.67 12.68 0.42
CA ASN A 89 -5.70 13.34 1.24
C ASN A 89 -5.66 12.89 2.70
N GLU A 90 -5.45 11.60 2.96
CA GLU A 90 -5.47 11.03 4.31
C GLU A 90 -4.13 11.22 5.06
N PHE A 91 -3.01 11.29 4.35
CA PHE A 91 -1.67 11.43 4.95
C PHE A 91 -0.93 12.61 4.30
N PRO A 92 -1.42 13.85 4.44
CA PRO A 92 -0.87 15.00 3.72
C PRO A 92 0.58 15.35 4.10
N GLY A 93 1.05 14.90 5.27
CA GLY A 93 2.44 15.06 5.71
C GLY A 93 3.41 14.01 5.19
N ALA A 94 2.91 12.92 4.60
CA ALA A 94 3.71 11.82 4.09
C ALA A 94 3.93 11.94 2.59
N ARG A 95 5.13 11.59 2.12
CA ARG A 95 5.41 11.50 0.68
C ARG A 95 4.98 10.14 0.16
N ALA A 96 4.06 10.13 -0.80
CA ALA A 96 3.74 8.92 -1.56
C ALA A 96 4.83 8.63 -2.60
N LEU A 97 5.31 7.39 -2.65
CA LEU A 97 6.25 6.87 -3.64
C LEU A 97 5.70 5.56 -4.23
N LEU A 98 5.96 5.36 -5.52
CA LEU A 98 5.61 4.10 -6.18
C LEU A 98 6.52 2.97 -5.71
N CYS A 99 5.92 1.80 -5.49
CA CYS A 99 6.63 0.59 -5.13
C CYS A 99 7.60 0.17 -6.24
N HIS A 100 8.90 0.07 -5.90
CA HIS A 100 9.93 -0.30 -6.87
C HIS A 100 9.66 -1.67 -7.52
N PHE A 101 9.07 -2.61 -6.77
CA PHE A 101 8.73 -3.94 -7.26
C PHE A 101 7.64 -3.86 -8.33
N HIS A 102 6.57 -3.10 -8.08
CA HIS A 102 5.49 -2.92 -9.06
C HIS A 102 5.96 -2.15 -10.30
N VAL A 103 6.80 -1.13 -10.13
CA VAL A 103 7.40 -0.42 -11.26
C VAL A 103 8.27 -1.36 -12.10
N ALA A 104 9.17 -2.13 -11.48
CA ALA A 104 10.03 -3.07 -12.21
C ALA A 104 9.22 -4.15 -12.93
N LYS A 105 8.22 -4.73 -12.26
CA LYS A 105 7.31 -5.72 -12.84
C LYS A 105 6.55 -5.13 -14.04
N TYR A 106 5.96 -3.94 -13.87
CA TYR A 106 5.24 -3.27 -14.94
C TYR A 106 6.14 -3.02 -16.16
N LEU A 107 7.36 -2.50 -15.96
CA LEU A 107 8.30 -2.27 -17.06
C LEU A 107 8.71 -3.58 -17.76
N GLN A 108 8.93 -4.66 -17.01
CA GLN A 108 9.22 -5.98 -17.59
C GLN A 108 8.05 -6.50 -18.44
N GLU A 109 6.83 -6.36 -17.95
CA GLU A 109 5.61 -6.74 -18.68
C GLU A 109 5.44 -5.91 -19.97
N GLU A 110 5.65 -4.59 -19.90
CA GLU A 110 5.57 -3.70 -21.07
C GLU A 110 6.63 -4.04 -22.12
N VAL A 111 7.88 -4.27 -21.72
CA VAL A 111 8.98 -4.65 -22.64
C VAL A 111 8.73 -6.01 -23.30
N SER A 112 8.04 -6.92 -22.61
CA SER A 112 7.73 -8.26 -23.12
C SER A 112 6.55 -8.28 -24.09
N LYS A 113 5.84 -7.16 -24.31
CA LYS A 113 4.75 -7.09 -25.28
C LYS A 113 5.33 -7.13 -26.70
N GLU A 114 4.68 -7.92 -27.57
CA GLU A 114 5.09 -8.14 -28.97
C GLU A 114 5.21 -6.83 -29.78
N GLU A 115 4.53 -5.76 -29.37
CA GLU A 115 4.62 -4.43 -30.00
C GLU A 115 6.05 -3.86 -30.06
N TYR A 116 6.94 -4.27 -29.15
CA TYR A 116 8.31 -3.78 -29.11
C TYR A 116 9.33 -4.71 -29.79
N ASN A 117 8.94 -5.94 -30.18
CA ASN A 117 9.82 -6.94 -30.82
C ASN A 117 11.23 -7.06 -30.19
N LEU A 118 11.34 -6.87 -28.87
CA LEU A 118 12.58 -7.05 -28.15
C LEU A 118 12.70 -8.55 -27.84
N SER A 119 13.27 -9.31 -28.78
CA SER A 119 13.65 -10.70 -28.52
C SER A 119 14.61 -10.74 -27.34
N ALA A 120 14.28 -11.55 -26.34
CA ALA A 120 15.19 -11.90 -25.23
C ALA A 120 16.50 -12.52 -25.74
#